data_AF-A0A7S2MJT2-F1
#
_entry.id   AF-A0A7S2MJT2-F1
#
_cell.length_a   1.000
_cell.length_b   1.000
_cell.length_c   1.000
_cell.angle_alpha   90.00
_cell.angle_beta   90.00
_cell.angle_gamma   90.00
#
_symmetry.space_group_name_H-M   'P 1'
#
loop_
_entity.id
_entity.type
_entity.pdbx_description
1 polymer ?
#
loop_
_entity_poly.entity_id
_entity_poly.type
_entity_poly.pdbx_seq_one_letter_code
_entity_poly.pdbx_strand_id
1 'polypeptide(L)'
;DAALERRVAAAVPLADREERRVRDAAALKAFQESSGRELPVFYMSGVEDRVGAAVNLFFFEPRYRILIRRAWEGDKAFLCARRQPKEGDTALFVRVDAAAFLADGRAQIR
;
A
#
# COMPACT_ATOMS: atom_id res chain seq x y z
N ASP A 1 -24.34 17.20 19.41
CA ASP A 1 -25.29 18.28 19.79
C ASP A 1 -26.69 17.74 19.55
N ALA A 2 -27.37 17.33 20.62
CA ALA A 2 -28.51 16.41 20.56
C ALA A 2 -29.79 17.01 19.94
N ALA A 3 -29.86 18.34 19.86
CA ALA A 3 -30.96 19.05 19.19
C ALA A 3 -30.77 19.08 17.67
N LEU A 4 -29.51 19.23 17.22
CA LEU A 4 -29.13 19.22 15.81
C LEU A 4 -29.32 17.83 15.20
N GLU A 5 -28.87 16.78 15.89
CA GLU A 5 -29.03 15.39 15.46
C GLU A 5 -30.50 14.98 15.29
N ARG A 6 -31.39 15.43 16.19
CA ARG A 6 -32.84 15.20 16.08
C ARG A 6 -33.48 15.90 14.89
N ARG A 7 -33.07 17.13 14.58
CA ARG A 7 -33.57 17.86 13.40
C ARG A 7 -33.11 17.20 12.09
N VAL A 8 -31.86 16.74 12.05
CA VAL A 8 -31.32 16.00 10.91
C VAL A 8 -31.99 14.62 10.75
N ALA A 9 -32.36 13.96 11.86
CA ALA A 9 -33.18 12.74 11.88
C ALA A 9 -34.59 12.92 11.33
N ALA A 10 -35.25 14.04 11.67
CA ALA A 10 -36.58 14.32 11.17
C ALA A 10 -36.61 14.78 9.70
N ALA A 11 -35.54 15.44 9.22
CA ALA A 11 -35.48 16.04 7.89
C ALA A 11 -35.00 15.08 6.78
N VAL A 12 -34.32 13.99 7.13
CA VAL A 12 -33.82 13.01 6.15
C VAL A 12 -34.37 11.63 6.49
N PRO A 13 -35.35 11.13 5.72
CA PRO A 13 -35.92 9.79 5.88
C PRO A 13 -34.85 8.69 5.96
N LEU A 14 -35.14 7.62 6.70
CA LEU A 14 -34.22 6.48 6.86
C LEU A 14 -33.88 5.81 5.52
N ALA A 15 -34.84 5.72 4.60
CA ALA A 15 -34.63 5.21 3.25
C ALA A 15 -33.55 6.01 2.50
N ASP A 16 -33.63 7.34 2.52
CA ASP A 16 -32.65 8.23 1.90
C ASP A 16 -31.25 8.08 2.50
N ARG A 17 -31.16 7.74 3.80
CA ARG A 17 -29.87 7.49 4.49
C ARG A 17 -29.27 6.15 4.07
N GLU A 18 -30.09 5.12 3.95
CA GLU A 18 -29.65 3.80 3.49
C GLU A 18 -29.20 3.87 2.04
N GLU A 19 -29.95 4.55 1.18
CA GLU A 19 -29.58 4.79 -0.23
C GLU A 19 -28.25 5.54 -0.35
N ARG A 20 -28.05 6.59 0.46
CA ARG A 20 -26.76 7.32 0.50
C ARG A 20 -25.63 6.41 0.97
N ARG A 21 -25.84 5.63 2.03
CA ARG A 21 -24.83 4.70 2.54
C ARG A 21 -24.42 3.66 1.49
N VAL A 22 -25.39 3.11 0.76
CA VAL A 22 -25.13 2.13 -0.32
C VAL A 22 -24.35 2.78 -1.45
N ARG A 23 -24.74 3.99 -1.86
CA ARG A 23 -24.05 4.77 -2.90
C ARG A 23 -22.62 5.11 -2.51
N ASP A 24 -22.41 5.58 -1.30
CA ASP A 24 -21.10 5.96 -0.77
C ASP A 24 -20.20 4.74 -0.61
N ALA A 25 -20.74 3.61 -0.15
CA ALA A 25 -20.01 2.34 -0.09
C ALA A 25 -19.62 1.82 -1.47
N ALA A 26 -20.50 1.93 -2.46
CA ALA A 26 -20.21 1.57 -3.84
C ALA A 26 -19.14 2.49 -4.46
N ALA A 27 -19.22 3.80 -4.22
CA ALA A 27 -18.22 4.77 -4.66
C ALA A 27 -16.84 4.52 -4.01
N LEU A 28 -16.81 4.23 -2.71
CA LEU A 28 -15.58 3.87 -2.01
C LEU A 28 -14.96 2.59 -2.57
N LYS A 29 -15.77 1.56 -2.80
CA LYS A 29 -15.32 0.30 -3.41
C LYS A 29 -14.77 0.52 -4.81
N ALA A 30 -15.47 1.26 -5.67
CA ALA A 30 -15.02 1.59 -7.01
C ALA A 30 -13.72 2.42 -7.01
N PHE A 31 -13.55 3.31 -6.03
CA PHE A 31 -12.31 4.07 -5.86
C PHE A 31 -11.15 3.16 -5.42
N GLN A 32 -11.39 2.21 -4.50
CA GLN A 32 -10.41 1.22 -4.07
C GLN A 32 -10.01 0.25 -5.19
N GLU A 33 -10.95 -0.14 -6.05
CA GLU A 33 -10.72 -1.04 -7.18
C GLU A 33 -10.04 -0.33 -8.37
N SER A 34 -10.39 0.93 -8.63
CA SER A 34 -9.77 1.73 -9.70
C SER A 34 -8.40 2.28 -9.33
N SER A 35 -8.08 2.34 -8.03
CA SER A 35 -6.71 2.50 -7.52
C SER A 35 -5.96 1.18 -7.69
N GLY A 36 -5.71 0.77 -8.94
CA GLY A 36 -4.84 -0.36 -9.25
C GLY A 36 -3.53 -0.18 -8.49
N ARG A 37 -3.19 -1.14 -7.63
CA ARG A 37 -2.05 -1.01 -6.71
C ARG A 37 -0.74 -0.99 -7.50
N GLU A 38 -0.21 0.20 -7.74
CA GLU A 38 1.13 0.37 -8.28
C GLU A 38 2.16 0.01 -7.19
N LEU A 39 2.63 -1.23 -7.20
CA LEU A 39 3.67 -1.67 -6.28
C LEU A 39 5.06 -1.31 -6.84
N PRO A 40 5.95 -0.72 -6.02
CA PRO A 40 7.34 -0.51 -6.40
C PRO A 40 8.02 -1.82 -6.79
N VAL A 41 8.83 -1.81 -7.85
CA VAL A 41 9.64 -2.96 -8.27
C VAL A 41 11.11 -2.70 -7.95
N PHE A 42 11.71 -3.60 -7.17
CA PHE A 42 13.12 -3.58 -6.81
C PHE A 42 13.85 -4.67 -7.58
N TYR A 43 14.85 -4.27 -8.37
CA TYR A 43 15.73 -5.20 -9.06
C TYR A 43 17.01 -5.45 -8.24
N MET A 44 17.10 -6.59 -7.54
CA MET A 44 18.23 -6.92 -6.67
C MET A 44 18.71 -8.36 -6.92
N SER A 45 20.02 -8.57 -6.93
CA SER A 45 20.63 -9.91 -6.99
C SER A 45 21.09 -10.37 -5.61
N GLY A 46 21.21 -11.69 -5.42
CA GLY A 46 21.72 -12.28 -4.17
C GLY A 46 20.78 -12.21 -2.96
N VAL A 47 19.49 -11.96 -3.20
CA VAL A 47 18.44 -11.96 -2.18
C VAL A 47 17.78 -13.33 -2.08
N GLU A 48 17.41 -13.71 -0.86
CA GLU A 48 16.59 -14.90 -0.60
C GLU A 48 15.26 -14.77 -1.35
N ASP A 49 14.86 -15.88 -1.97
CA ASP A 49 13.89 -15.92 -3.05
C ASP A 49 12.73 -16.87 -2.80
N ARG A 50 12.74 -17.53 -1.65
CA ARG A 50 11.72 -18.48 -1.25
C ARG A 50 10.54 -17.77 -0.61
N VAL A 51 9.35 -18.11 -1.09
CA VAL A 51 8.09 -17.65 -0.50
C VAL A 51 8.03 -18.07 0.97
N GLY A 52 7.70 -17.11 1.84
CA GLY A 52 7.61 -17.30 3.29
C GLY A 52 8.95 -17.18 4.04
N ALA A 53 10.07 -17.02 3.35
CA ALA A 53 11.33 -16.72 4.01
C ALA A 53 11.34 -15.28 4.53
N ALA A 54 11.85 -15.09 5.76
CA ALA A 54 12.11 -13.76 6.30
C ALA A 54 13.43 -13.22 5.75
N VAL A 55 13.47 -11.95 5.35
CA VAL A 55 14.65 -11.33 4.75
C VAL A 55 14.99 -10.03 5.47
N ASN A 56 16.28 -9.80 5.69
CA ASN A 56 16.78 -8.52 6.18
C ASN A 56 17.43 -7.80 5.01
N LEU A 57 16.86 -6.68 4.58
CA LEU A 57 17.34 -5.94 3.42
C LEU A 57 17.89 -4.58 3.82
N PHE A 58 19.04 -4.23 3.24
CA PHE A 58 19.68 -2.94 3.42
C PHE A 58 19.70 -2.17 2.10
N PHE A 59 18.89 -1.13 2.01
CA PHE A 59 18.79 -0.26 0.85
C PHE A 59 19.74 0.91 0.99
N PHE A 60 20.88 0.82 0.31
CA PHE A 60 21.90 1.87 0.29
C PHE A 60 21.97 2.61 -1.05
N GLU A 61 21.53 1.98 -2.13
CA GLU A 61 21.62 2.58 -3.46
C GLU A 61 20.67 3.78 -3.59
N PRO A 62 21.12 4.92 -4.15
CA PRO A 62 20.30 6.13 -4.28
C PRO A 62 18.96 5.92 -4.99
N ARG A 63 18.92 5.05 -6.00
CA ARG A 63 17.71 4.71 -6.77
C ARG A 63 16.57 4.13 -5.92
N TYR A 64 16.90 3.55 -4.77
CA TYR A 64 15.90 2.91 -3.92
C TYR A 64 15.34 3.81 -2.83
N ARG A 65 15.98 4.94 -2.51
CA ARG A 65 15.62 5.78 -1.36
C ARG A 65 14.17 6.26 -1.41
N ILE A 66 13.71 6.65 -2.60
CA ILE A 66 12.33 7.11 -2.80
C ILE A 66 11.37 5.92 -2.87
N LEU A 67 11.75 4.84 -3.56
CA LEU A 67 10.91 3.66 -3.73
C LEU A 67 10.61 2.97 -2.40
N ILE A 68 11.60 2.86 -1.51
CA ILE A 68 11.40 2.19 -0.22
C ILE A 68 10.54 3.03 0.73
N ARG A 69 10.61 4.35 0.66
CA ARG A 69 9.67 5.23 1.36
C ARG A 69 8.25 5.05 0.84
N ARG A 70 8.05 5.04 -0.49
CA ARG A 70 6.73 4.79 -1.10
C ARG A 70 6.17 3.42 -0.71
N ALA A 71 6.99 2.38 -0.76
CA ALA A 71 6.58 1.04 -0.33
C ALA A 71 6.14 1.05 1.14
N TRP A 72 6.89 1.72 2.01
CA TRP A 72 6.62 1.78 3.45
C TRP A 72 5.39 2.63 3.82
N GLU A 73 5.23 3.79 3.18
CA GLU A 73 4.11 4.72 3.42
C GLU A 73 2.80 4.22 2.80
N GLY A 74 2.88 3.44 1.73
CA GLY A 74 1.74 2.77 1.09
C GLY A 74 1.39 1.44 1.77
N ASP A 75 1.31 0.39 0.97
CA ASP A 75 0.83 -0.93 1.41
C ASP A 75 1.86 -1.75 2.22
N LYS A 76 3.00 -1.16 2.57
CA LYS A 76 4.15 -1.86 3.19
C LYS A 76 4.54 -3.09 2.39
N ALA A 77 4.55 -2.96 1.07
CA ALA A 77 4.83 -4.06 0.16
C ALA A 77 5.51 -3.58 -1.12
N PHE A 78 6.26 -4.49 -1.74
CA PHE A 78 6.91 -4.26 -3.02
C PHE A 78 7.15 -5.58 -3.78
N LEU A 79 7.52 -5.46 -5.05
CA LEU A 79 7.93 -6.60 -5.87
C LEU A 79 9.45 -6.67 -5.96
N CYS A 80 10.03 -7.84 -5.70
CA CYS A 80 11.46 -8.10 -5.85
C CYS A 80 11.71 -8.93 -7.11
N ALA A 81 12.42 -8.35 -8.06
CA ALA A 81 12.88 -9.01 -9.28
C ALA A 81 14.37 -9.33 -9.17
N ARG A 82 14.77 -10.54 -9.56
CA ARG A 82 16.20 -10.95 -9.59
C ARG A 82 16.95 -10.60 -10.85
N ARG A 83 16.23 -10.16 -11.87
CA ARG A 83 16.75 -9.64 -13.13
C ARG A 83 16.07 -8.30 -13.41
N GLN A 84 16.61 -7.55 -14.35
CA GLN A 84 15.97 -6.33 -14.81
C GLN A 84 14.52 -6.65 -15.23
N PRO A 85 13.51 -6.04 -14.58
CA PRO A 85 12.13 -6.42 -14.76
C PRO A 85 11.66 -6.11 -16.18
N LYS A 86 10.90 -7.05 -16.76
CA LYS A 86 10.20 -6.90 -18.03
C LYS A 86 8.72 -7.24 -17.84
N GLU A 87 7.89 -6.74 -18.74
CA GLU A 87 6.47 -7.09 -18.72
C GLU A 87 6.29 -8.61 -18.86
N GLY A 88 5.41 -9.18 -18.03
CA GLY A 88 5.20 -10.63 -17.93
C GLY A 88 6.21 -11.39 -17.08
N ASP A 89 7.24 -10.73 -16.54
CA ASP A 89 8.17 -11.39 -15.62
C ASP A 89 7.52 -11.74 -14.28
N THR A 90 7.96 -12.86 -13.71
CA THR A 90 7.64 -13.21 -12.33
C THR A 90 8.57 -12.47 -11.36
N ALA A 91 7.97 -11.98 -10.28
CA ALA A 91 8.66 -11.33 -9.18
C ALA A 91 8.13 -11.85 -7.85
N LEU A 92 8.91 -11.67 -6.79
CA LEU A 92 8.48 -12.03 -5.45
C LEU A 92 7.74 -10.88 -4.81
N PHE A 93 6.54 -11.14 -4.32
CA PHE A 93 5.83 -10.19 -3.48
C PHE A 93 6.44 -10.21 -2.08
N VAL A 94 6.97 -9.06 -1.65
CA VAL A 94 7.61 -8.89 -0.35
C VAL A 94 6.78 -7.93 0.48
N ARG A 95 6.39 -8.38 1.67
CA ARG A 95 5.78 -7.52 2.69
C ARG A 95 6.87 -7.01 3.62
N VAL A 96 6.77 -5.74 3.99
CA VAL A 96 7.66 -5.07 4.93
C VAL A 96 7.00 -5.08 6.30
N ASP A 97 7.57 -5.84 7.23
CA ASP A 97 7.06 -5.92 8.60
C ASP A 97 7.63 -4.78 9.45
N ALA A 98 8.89 -4.38 9.24
CA ALA A 98 9.52 -3.24 9.91
C ALA A 98 10.51 -2.48 9.03
N ALA A 99 10.64 -1.17 9.26
CA ALA A 99 11.61 -0.32 8.57
C ALA A 99 12.29 0.67 9.52
N ALA A 100 13.60 0.85 9.35
CA ALA A 100 14.39 1.90 9.98
C ALA A 100 15.06 2.75 8.90
N PHE A 101 14.73 4.04 8.88
CA PHE A 101 15.28 5.00 7.93
C PHE A 101 16.38 5.82 8.61
N LEU A 102 17.57 5.86 8.01
CA LEU A 102 18.72 6.60 8.51
C LEU A 102 18.72 8.03 7.95
N ALA A 103 19.42 8.94 8.64
CA ALA A 103 19.49 10.36 8.28
C ALA A 103 20.11 10.61 6.88
N ASP A 104 20.94 9.69 6.40
CA ASP A 104 21.57 9.74 5.07
C ASP A 104 20.69 9.17 3.94
N GLY A 105 19.46 8.78 4.27
CA GLY A 105 18.48 8.23 3.32
C GLY A 105 18.61 6.73 3.07
N ARG A 106 19.54 6.02 3.74
CA ARG A 106 19.58 4.55 3.72
C ARG A 106 18.42 3.98 4.53
N ALA A 107 18.00 2.76 4.20
CA ALA A 107 16.93 2.08 4.93
C ALA A 107 17.31 0.63 5.23
N GLN A 108 16.97 0.17 6.44
CA GLN A 108 17.03 -1.23 6.82
C GLN A 108 15.60 -1.72 7.00
N ILE A 109 15.22 -2.80 6.32
CA ILE A 109 13.89 -3.39 6.44
C ILE A 109 13.93 -4.87 6.78
N ARG A 110 12.87 -5.30 7.45
CA ARG A 110 12.59 -6.65 7.91
C ARG A 110 11.19 -7.07 7.48
#